data_AF-A0A254NKH4-F1
#
_entry.id   AF-A0A254NKH4-F1
#
_cell.length_a   1.000
_cell.length_b   1.000
_cell.length_c   1.000
_cell.angle_alpha   90.00
_cell.angle_beta   90.00
_cell.angle_gamma   90.00
#
_symmetry.space_group_name_H-M   'P 1'
#
loop_
_entity.id
_entity.type
_entity.pdbx_description
1 polymer ?
#
loop_
_entity_poly.entity_id
_entity_poly.type
_entity_poly.pdbx_seq_one_letter_code
_entity_poly.pdbx_strand_id
1 'polypeptide(L)'
;MPEDANPELPKHSAQNYLYFTLPMALNYQRNSYTLWESAKHAYLDQETTSIFDPSYVVSIEEEKLRSLLLKHKVALQPNKHVATWLALCQTLHRDFEGDIRNLFIACRWDIPNLLHYMQKEHKKDFPYLCGPKICNYWLYVMSTYTDAELTGKEYLSIAPDTHVIQASRKLGLIEEKDLESHNLQSLINAVWSEHLAGSELTLIDLHTPLWLWSRGGFRDLFE
;
A
#
# COMPACT_ATOMS: atom_id res chain seq x y z
N MET A 1 -7.32 -10.62 3.16
CA MET A 1 -6.10 -9.81 2.97
C MET A 1 -5.61 -9.27 4.32
N PRO A 2 -4.33 -8.88 4.47
CA PRO A 2 -3.83 -8.28 5.70
C PRO A 2 -4.64 -7.07 6.20
N GLU A 3 -5.10 -6.25 5.27
CA GLU A 3 -5.90 -5.04 5.46
C GLU A 3 -7.30 -5.32 6.04
N ASP A 4 -7.77 -6.58 6.04
CA ASP A 4 -9.01 -6.96 6.72
C ASP A 4 -8.90 -6.80 8.24
N ALA A 5 -7.67 -6.76 8.78
CA ALA A 5 -7.41 -6.35 10.15
C ALA A 5 -7.47 -4.82 10.26
N ASN A 6 -8.69 -4.27 10.26
CA ASN A 6 -8.95 -2.83 10.37
C ASN A 6 -10.05 -2.51 11.41
N PRO A 7 -10.22 -1.22 11.79
CA PRO A 7 -11.23 -0.76 12.74
C PRO A 7 -12.66 -0.56 12.17
N GLU A 8 -12.91 -0.96 10.92
CA GLU A 8 -14.23 -0.90 10.26
C GLU A 8 -14.82 0.51 10.18
N LEU A 9 -13.97 1.50 9.89
CA LEU A 9 -14.39 2.89 9.75
C LEU A 9 -15.29 3.08 8.51
N PRO A 10 -16.16 4.11 8.50
CA PRO A 10 -16.97 4.42 7.33
C PRO A 10 -16.08 4.64 6.10
N LYS A 11 -16.41 3.94 5.00
CA LYS A 11 -15.58 3.93 3.79
C LYS A 11 -15.23 5.33 3.27
N HIS A 12 -16.17 6.26 3.34
CA HIS A 12 -16.07 7.64 2.88
C HIS A 12 -15.33 8.60 3.83
N SER A 13 -14.97 8.15 5.04
CA SER A 13 -14.42 9.04 6.07
C SER A 13 -12.94 9.34 5.81
N ALA A 14 -12.52 10.58 6.10
CA ALA A 14 -11.10 10.98 6.03
C ALA A 14 -10.22 10.07 6.89
N GLN A 15 -10.72 9.68 8.07
CA GLN A 15 -10.05 8.77 8.99
C GLN A 15 -9.77 7.40 8.36
N ASN A 16 -10.73 6.83 7.62
CA ASN A 16 -10.53 5.55 6.95
C ASN A 16 -9.44 5.66 5.86
N TYR A 17 -9.45 6.75 5.09
CA TYR A 17 -8.41 7.00 4.09
C TYR A 17 -7.02 7.14 4.73
N LEU A 18 -6.90 7.88 5.84
CA LEU A 18 -5.65 8.04 6.58
C LEU A 18 -5.19 6.71 7.20
N TYR A 19 -6.12 5.94 7.76
CA TYR A 19 -5.85 4.62 8.34
C TYR A 19 -5.22 3.66 7.32
N PHE A 20 -5.68 3.66 6.07
CA PHE A 20 -5.08 2.83 5.03
C PHE A 20 -3.81 3.43 4.40
N THR A 21 -3.57 4.72 4.57
CA THR A 21 -2.43 5.42 3.97
C THR A 21 -1.17 5.35 4.84
N LEU A 22 -1.29 5.68 6.14
CA LEU A 22 -0.11 5.83 7.01
C LEU A 22 0.62 4.49 7.29
N PRO A 23 -0.07 3.40 7.69
CA PRO A 23 0.57 2.08 7.85
C PRO A 23 1.17 1.56 6.54
N MET A 24 0.51 1.83 5.40
CA MET A 24 0.99 1.38 4.09
C MET A 24 2.36 1.94 3.75
N ALA A 25 2.66 3.19 4.14
CA ALA A 25 3.99 3.77 3.99
C ALA A 25 5.07 2.97 4.75
N LEU A 26 4.70 2.19 5.77
CA LEU A 26 5.61 1.33 6.52
C LEU A 26 5.54 -0.15 6.10
N ASN A 27 4.78 -0.52 5.07
CA ASN A 27 4.54 -1.92 4.65
C ASN A 27 5.69 -2.52 3.80
N TYR A 28 6.75 -1.76 3.54
CA TYR A 28 7.92 -2.25 2.82
C TYR A 28 8.82 -3.13 3.70
N GLN A 29 9.27 -4.27 3.17
CA GLN A 29 10.20 -5.21 3.84
C GLN A 29 9.76 -5.68 5.24
N ARG A 30 8.46 -5.86 5.45
CA ARG A 30 7.91 -6.43 6.69
C ARG A 30 6.76 -7.37 6.42
N ASN A 31 6.37 -8.12 7.44
CA ASN A 31 5.16 -8.92 7.39
C ASN A 31 3.93 -7.99 7.45
N SER A 32 3.11 -8.01 6.39
CA SER A 32 1.93 -7.15 6.29
C SER A 32 0.84 -7.51 7.30
N TYR A 33 0.64 -8.78 7.66
CA TYR A 33 -0.37 -9.13 8.67
C TYR A 33 -0.02 -8.53 10.03
N THR A 34 1.23 -8.67 10.46
CA THR A 34 1.63 -8.11 11.74
C THR A 34 1.59 -6.58 11.73
N LEU A 35 1.83 -5.93 10.58
CA LEU A 35 1.60 -4.49 10.43
C LEU A 35 0.15 -4.10 10.69
N TRP A 36 -0.80 -4.74 10.00
CA TRP A 36 -2.20 -4.34 10.06
C TRP A 36 -2.85 -4.66 11.40
N GLU A 37 -2.50 -5.81 12.01
CA GLU A 37 -2.88 -6.10 13.41
C GLU A 37 -2.33 -5.04 14.37
N SER A 38 -1.04 -4.69 14.26
CA SER A 38 -0.44 -3.61 15.03
C SER A 38 -1.12 -2.26 14.82
N ALA A 39 -1.48 -1.92 13.58
CA ALA A 39 -2.15 -0.68 13.24
C ALA A 39 -3.58 -0.65 13.81
N LYS A 40 -4.33 -1.75 13.71
CA LYS A 40 -5.66 -1.90 14.32
C LYS A 40 -5.59 -1.74 15.83
N HIS A 41 -4.65 -2.42 16.50
CA HIS A 41 -4.44 -2.29 17.94
C HIS A 41 -4.11 -0.84 18.34
N ALA A 42 -3.22 -0.19 17.60
CA ALA A 42 -2.88 1.22 17.85
C ALA A 42 -4.04 2.17 17.64
N TYR A 43 -4.91 1.90 16.65
CA TYR A 43 -6.08 2.74 16.39
C TYR A 43 -7.15 2.60 17.48
N LEU A 44 -7.34 1.38 18.01
CA LEU A 44 -8.33 1.10 19.06
C LEU A 44 -7.88 1.51 20.46
N ASP A 45 -6.57 1.69 20.68
CA ASP A 45 -6.03 2.20 21.94
C ASP A 45 -6.12 3.74 22.00
N GLN A 46 -6.82 4.24 23.02
CA GLN A 46 -7.04 5.67 23.27
C GLN A 46 -5.74 6.46 23.40
N GLU A 47 -4.64 5.85 23.86
CA GLU A 47 -3.36 6.54 23.99
C GLU A 47 -2.65 6.74 22.65
N THR A 48 -2.89 5.87 21.66
CA THR A 48 -2.16 5.86 20.38
C THR A 48 -3.02 6.24 19.19
N THR A 49 -4.35 6.24 19.30
CA THR A 49 -5.27 6.51 18.18
C THR A 49 -4.96 7.83 17.46
N SER A 50 -4.51 8.86 18.19
CA SER A 50 -4.19 10.17 17.62
C SER A 50 -3.00 10.16 16.65
N ILE A 51 -2.14 9.12 16.63
CA ILE A 51 -1.04 9.05 15.64
C ILE A 51 -1.52 8.90 14.20
N PHE A 52 -2.81 8.61 13.99
CA PHE A 52 -3.45 8.55 12.68
C PHE A 52 -4.00 9.91 12.22
N ASP A 53 -3.90 10.96 13.04
CA ASP A 53 -4.21 12.34 12.68
C ASP A 53 -2.91 13.09 12.33
N PRO A 54 -2.69 13.49 11.07
CA PRO A 54 -1.52 14.24 10.66
C PRO A 54 -1.28 15.52 11.47
N SER A 55 -2.35 16.24 11.85
CA SER A 55 -2.25 17.49 12.61
C SER A 55 -1.74 17.24 14.02
N TYR A 56 -2.24 16.19 14.68
CA TYR A 56 -1.72 15.77 15.97
C TYR A 56 -0.24 15.39 15.88
N VAL A 57 0.12 14.56 14.90
CA VAL A 57 1.50 14.09 14.70
C VAL A 57 2.48 15.26 14.50
N VAL A 58 2.10 16.28 13.74
CA VAL A 58 2.93 17.47 13.50
C VAL A 58 3.04 18.36 14.76
N SER A 59 2.07 18.31 15.67
CA SER A 59 2.04 19.13 16.89
C SER A 59 2.88 18.59 18.05
N ILE A 60 3.27 17.32 18.02
CA ILE A 60 3.98 16.66 19.12
C ILE A 60 5.48 16.52 18.83
N GLU A 61 6.27 16.37 19.89
CA GLU A 61 7.71 16.10 19.77
C GLU A 61 7.97 14.71 19.16
N GLU A 62 9.06 14.57 18.40
CA GLU A 62 9.42 13.31 17.73
C GLU A 62 9.58 12.16 18.74
N GLU A 63 10.11 12.42 19.94
CA GLU A 63 10.28 11.38 20.96
C GLU A 63 8.93 10.87 21.48
N LYS A 64 7.94 11.74 21.61
CA LYS A 64 6.58 11.33 21.94
C LYS A 64 6.00 10.48 20.81
N LEU A 65 6.12 10.92 19.56
CA LEU A 65 5.66 10.15 18.40
C LEU A 65 6.33 8.76 18.34
N ARG A 66 7.65 8.69 18.59
CA ARG A 66 8.42 7.45 18.64
C ARG A 66 7.84 6.50 19.68
N SER A 67 7.59 6.97 20.90
CA SER A 67 6.99 6.15 21.96
C SER A 67 5.63 5.56 21.55
N LEU A 68 4.77 6.37 20.91
CA LEU A 68 3.43 5.95 20.50
C LEU A 68 3.46 4.92 19.37
N LEU A 69 4.28 5.16 18.33
CA LEU A 69 4.43 4.25 17.19
C LEU A 69 5.05 2.89 17.59
N LEU A 70 5.93 2.88 18.59
CA LEU A 70 6.57 1.66 19.07
C LEU A 70 5.69 0.84 20.02
N LYS A 71 4.76 1.46 20.76
CA LYS A 71 3.91 0.81 21.77
C LYS A 71 3.23 -0.47 21.24
N HIS A 72 2.58 -0.36 20.08
CA HIS A 72 1.91 -1.48 19.40
C HIS A 72 2.71 -2.03 18.23
N LYS A 73 3.98 -1.64 18.07
CA LYS A 73 4.87 -2.08 16.99
C LYS A 73 4.37 -1.68 15.58
N VAL A 74 3.68 -0.54 15.48
CA VAL A 74 3.38 0.09 14.18
C VAL A 74 4.71 0.46 13.51
N ALA A 75 5.63 1.08 14.25
CA ALA A 75 7.03 1.18 13.88
C ALA A 75 7.83 0.00 14.45
N LEU A 76 8.78 -0.52 13.65
CA LEU A 76 9.78 -1.50 14.09
C LEU A 76 11.19 -0.89 14.11
N GLN A 77 11.44 0.11 13.26
CA GLN A 77 12.70 0.84 13.22
C GLN A 77 12.49 2.18 13.93
N PRO A 78 13.03 2.35 15.16
CA PRO A 78 12.69 3.47 16.02
C PRO A 78 12.99 4.82 15.38
N ASN A 79 14.02 4.92 14.53
CA ASN A 79 14.38 6.16 13.87
C ASN A 79 13.75 6.26 12.48
N LYS A 80 14.03 5.29 11.61
CA LYS A 80 13.65 5.37 10.18
C LYS A 80 12.14 5.39 9.96
N HIS A 81 11.37 4.53 10.64
CA HIS A 81 9.92 4.47 10.44
C HIS A 81 9.23 5.70 11.02
N VAL A 82 9.72 6.21 12.15
CA VAL A 82 9.20 7.42 12.79
C VAL A 82 9.44 8.64 11.90
N ALA A 83 10.65 8.78 11.35
CA ALA A 83 10.94 9.83 10.38
C ALA A 83 10.07 9.72 9.11
N THR A 84 9.85 8.51 8.59
CA THR A 84 8.95 8.28 7.44
C THR A 84 7.50 8.70 7.77
N TRP A 85 6.98 8.28 8.93
CA TRP A 85 5.62 8.60 9.37
C TRP A 85 5.44 10.11 9.56
N LEU A 86 6.38 10.75 10.26
CA LEU A 86 6.36 12.19 10.52
C LEU A 86 6.42 12.98 9.21
N ALA A 87 7.34 12.64 8.30
CA ALA A 87 7.48 13.32 7.01
C ALA A 87 6.19 13.20 6.17
N LEU A 88 5.56 12.02 6.15
CA LEU A 88 4.28 11.86 5.46
C LEU A 88 3.19 12.71 6.11
N CYS A 89 3.06 12.70 7.44
CA CYS A 89 2.09 13.54 8.15
C CYS A 89 2.32 15.04 7.91
N GLN A 90 3.58 15.49 7.84
CA GLN A 90 3.93 16.87 7.51
C GLN A 90 3.47 17.25 6.10
N THR A 91 3.67 16.38 5.11
CA THR A 91 3.14 16.57 3.75
C THR A 91 1.63 16.65 3.75
N LEU A 92 0.94 15.71 4.42
CA LEU A 92 -0.52 15.69 4.48
C LEU A 92 -1.09 16.94 5.15
N HIS A 93 -0.50 17.37 6.26
CA HIS A 93 -0.92 18.57 6.96
C HIS A 93 -0.71 19.85 6.13
N ARG A 94 0.47 20.00 5.52
CA ARG A 94 0.85 21.21 4.78
C ARG A 94 0.11 21.36 3.46
N ASP A 95 0.03 20.29 2.67
CA ASP A 95 -0.40 20.37 1.27
C ASP A 95 -1.85 19.90 1.07
N PHE A 96 -2.41 19.19 2.05
CA PHE A 96 -3.70 18.50 1.93
C PHE A 96 -4.62 18.70 3.14
N GLU A 97 -4.36 19.70 3.99
CA GLU A 97 -5.18 20.04 5.17
C GLU A 97 -5.37 18.85 6.15
N GLY A 98 -4.41 17.92 6.18
CA GLY A 98 -4.49 16.69 6.97
C GLY A 98 -5.42 15.62 6.39
N ASP A 99 -6.01 15.83 5.21
CA ASP A 99 -6.92 14.90 4.56
C ASP A 99 -6.37 14.45 3.20
N ILE A 100 -5.89 13.20 3.15
CA ILE A 100 -5.34 12.61 1.92
C ILE A 100 -6.34 12.60 0.74
N ARG A 101 -7.65 12.68 0.98
CA ARG A 101 -8.65 12.80 -0.10
C ARG A 101 -8.41 14.03 -0.99
N ASN A 102 -7.81 15.09 -0.44
CA ASN A 102 -7.46 16.28 -1.21
C ASN A 102 -6.38 16.00 -2.27
N LEU A 103 -5.47 15.04 -2.05
CA LEU A 103 -4.55 14.57 -3.09
C LEU A 103 -5.31 13.90 -4.24
N PHE A 104 -6.27 13.03 -3.91
CA PHE A 104 -7.10 12.36 -4.91
C PHE A 104 -7.93 13.36 -5.72
N ILE A 105 -8.55 14.33 -5.05
CA ILE A 105 -9.31 15.42 -5.70
C ILE A 105 -8.40 16.24 -6.63
N ALA A 106 -7.22 16.64 -6.17
CA ALA A 106 -6.25 17.39 -6.97
C ALA A 106 -5.79 16.60 -8.22
N CYS A 107 -5.64 15.28 -8.09
CA CYS A 107 -5.29 14.39 -9.19
C CYS A 107 -6.52 13.90 -9.99
N ARG A 108 -7.71 14.42 -9.71
CA ARG A 108 -8.99 14.07 -10.37
C ARG A 108 -9.34 12.59 -10.28
N TRP A 109 -8.97 11.93 -9.18
CA TRP A 109 -9.18 10.50 -8.94
C TRP A 109 -8.55 9.59 -10.01
N ASP A 110 -7.57 10.12 -10.76
CA ASP A 110 -6.95 9.44 -11.88
C ASP A 110 -5.59 8.85 -11.47
N ILE A 111 -5.42 7.54 -11.68
CA ILE A 111 -4.23 6.79 -11.28
C ILE A 111 -2.97 7.32 -11.99
N PRO A 112 -2.93 7.52 -13.32
CA PRO A 112 -1.80 8.16 -13.98
C PRO A 112 -1.37 9.49 -13.35
N ASN A 113 -2.32 10.38 -13.04
CA ASN A 113 -2.01 11.65 -12.36
C ASN A 113 -1.44 11.44 -10.95
N LEU A 114 -2.02 10.54 -10.15
CA LEU A 114 -1.53 10.19 -8.81
C LEU A 114 -0.09 9.64 -8.86
N LEU A 115 0.17 8.72 -9.80
CA LEU A 115 1.50 8.13 -9.98
C LEU A 115 2.50 9.18 -10.46
N HIS A 116 2.12 10.08 -11.36
CA HIS A 116 2.98 11.17 -11.81
C HIS A 116 3.33 12.10 -10.63
N TYR A 117 2.32 12.58 -9.92
CA TYR A 117 2.48 13.49 -8.79
C TYR A 117 3.40 12.88 -7.73
N MET A 118 3.10 11.67 -7.24
CA MET A 118 3.82 11.08 -6.12
C MET A 118 5.19 10.52 -6.51
N GLN A 119 5.35 9.95 -7.72
CA GLN A 119 6.57 9.23 -8.08
C GLN A 119 7.56 10.07 -8.90
N LYS A 120 7.10 11.16 -9.54
CA LYS A 120 7.93 12.01 -10.40
C LYS A 120 8.15 13.39 -9.80
N GLU A 121 7.08 14.08 -9.43
CA GLU A 121 7.15 15.49 -8.99
C GLU A 121 7.48 15.61 -7.50
N HIS A 122 6.78 14.87 -6.65
CA HIS A 122 6.79 15.01 -5.20
C HIS A 122 7.37 13.81 -4.45
N LYS A 123 8.30 13.08 -5.08
CA LYS A 123 8.83 11.81 -4.55
C LYS A 123 9.35 11.89 -3.11
N LYS A 124 9.97 13.01 -2.74
CA LYS A 124 10.53 13.21 -1.40
C LYS A 124 9.45 13.42 -0.34
N ASP A 125 8.28 13.88 -0.74
CA ASP A 125 7.15 14.23 0.15
C ASP A 125 6.35 12.99 0.57
N PHE A 126 6.52 11.87 -0.14
CA PHE A 126 5.85 10.58 0.11
C PHE A 126 6.85 9.45 0.36
N PRO A 127 7.67 9.53 1.41
CA PRO A 127 8.70 8.53 1.68
C PRO A 127 8.09 7.13 1.81
N TYR A 128 8.70 6.17 1.11
CA TYR A 128 8.24 4.77 0.95
C TYR A 128 6.92 4.61 0.20
N LEU A 129 5.90 5.43 0.47
CA LEU A 129 4.59 5.37 -0.17
C LEU A 129 4.68 5.57 -1.69
N CYS A 130 5.53 6.47 -2.18
CA CYS A 130 5.75 6.67 -3.63
C CYS A 130 6.55 5.55 -4.33
N GLY A 131 7.02 4.54 -3.61
CA GLY A 131 7.75 3.42 -4.23
C GLY A 131 6.85 2.70 -5.24
N PRO A 132 7.31 2.32 -6.45
CA PRO A 132 6.45 1.75 -7.50
C PRO A 132 5.55 0.60 -7.02
N LYS A 133 6.10 -0.31 -6.18
CA LYS A 133 5.34 -1.41 -5.58
C LYS A 133 4.33 -0.94 -4.54
N ILE A 134 4.76 -0.14 -3.57
CA ILE A 134 3.91 0.29 -2.44
C ILE A 134 2.80 1.23 -2.91
N CYS A 135 3.11 2.15 -3.83
CA CYS A 135 2.13 3.08 -4.37
C CYS A 135 1.01 2.36 -5.13
N ASN A 136 1.35 1.42 -6.02
CA ASN A 136 0.34 0.65 -6.76
C ASN A 136 -0.52 -0.19 -5.81
N TYR A 137 0.09 -0.82 -4.80
CA TYR A 137 -0.65 -1.60 -3.82
C TYR A 137 -1.53 -0.74 -2.92
N TRP A 138 -1.04 0.44 -2.52
CA TRP A 138 -1.82 1.43 -1.80
C TRP A 138 -3.07 1.84 -2.60
N LEU A 139 -2.93 2.20 -3.88
CA LEU A 139 -4.07 2.58 -4.72
C LEU A 139 -5.10 1.45 -4.86
N TYR A 140 -4.65 0.20 -4.97
CA TYR A 140 -5.52 -0.97 -4.91
C TYR A 140 -6.29 -1.07 -3.59
N VAL A 141 -5.59 -0.96 -2.46
CA VAL A 141 -6.19 -0.97 -1.11
C VAL A 141 -7.21 0.16 -0.97
N MET A 142 -6.87 1.37 -1.43
CA MET A 142 -7.80 2.51 -1.42
C MET A 142 -9.08 2.19 -2.19
N SER A 143 -8.99 1.64 -3.40
CA SER A 143 -10.17 1.26 -4.20
C SER A 143 -11.02 0.14 -3.60
N THR A 144 -10.46 -0.65 -2.67
CA THR A 144 -11.15 -1.81 -2.06
C THR A 144 -11.79 -1.44 -0.71
N TYR A 145 -11.04 -0.77 0.14
CA TYR A 145 -11.39 -0.52 1.54
C TYR A 145 -11.97 0.87 1.80
N THR A 146 -12.02 1.73 0.79
CA THR A 146 -12.68 3.04 0.84
C THR A 146 -13.78 3.13 -0.21
N ASP A 147 -14.33 4.33 -0.41
CA ASP A 147 -15.25 4.66 -1.50
C ASP A 147 -14.55 5.32 -2.71
N ALA A 148 -13.22 5.25 -2.78
CA ALA A 148 -12.44 5.84 -3.87
C ALA A 148 -12.80 5.23 -5.24
N GLU A 149 -13.37 6.04 -6.12
CA GLU A 149 -13.67 5.68 -7.50
C GLU A 149 -12.50 6.07 -8.41
N LEU A 150 -11.47 5.21 -8.46
CA LEU A 150 -10.26 5.47 -9.23
C LEU A 150 -10.41 5.11 -10.71
N THR A 151 -10.02 6.04 -11.60
CA THR A 151 -9.90 5.81 -13.05
C THR A 151 -8.47 5.41 -13.42
N GLY A 152 -8.30 4.73 -14.56
CA GLY A 152 -6.99 4.33 -15.06
C GLY A 152 -6.39 3.11 -14.34
N LYS A 153 -7.24 2.16 -13.91
CA LYS A 153 -6.81 0.95 -13.17
C LYS A 153 -5.82 0.09 -13.98
N GLU A 154 -5.89 0.13 -15.30
CA GLU A 154 -4.98 -0.52 -16.24
C GLU A 154 -3.52 -0.04 -16.12
N TYR A 155 -3.28 1.12 -15.51
CA TYR A 155 -1.93 1.63 -15.25
C TYR A 155 -1.31 1.07 -13.95
N LEU A 156 -2.11 0.38 -13.12
CA LEU A 156 -1.59 -0.35 -11.98
C LEU A 156 -0.93 -1.64 -12.47
N SER A 157 0.40 -1.67 -12.40
CA SER A 157 1.13 -2.91 -12.65
C SER A 157 0.99 -3.87 -11.48
N ILE A 158 1.02 -5.17 -11.78
CA ILE A 158 1.27 -6.15 -10.73
C ILE A 158 2.71 -5.98 -10.26
N ALA A 159 2.89 -5.57 -9.01
CA ALA A 159 4.22 -5.53 -8.46
C ALA A 159 4.78 -6.97 -8.45
N PRO A 160 5.99 -7.23 -8.97
CA PRO A 160 6.64 -8.53 -8.91
C PRO A 160 7.11 -8.76 -7.47
N ASP A 161 6.14 -9.00 -6.60
CA ASP A 161 6.37 -9.52 -5.28
C ASP A 161 6.84 -10.98 -5.40
N THR A 162 7.59 -11.44 -4.41
CA THR A 162 8.10 -12.83 -4.38
C THR A 162 6.98 -13.84 -4.63
N HIS A 163 5.79 -13.59 -4.08
CA HIS A 163 4.62 -14.45 -4.27
C HIS A 163 4.07 -14.43 -5.69
N VAL A 164 4.02 -13.26 -6.34
CA VAL A 164 3.59 -13.13 -7.74
C VAL A 164 4.59 -13.82 -8.67
N ILE A 165 5.90 -13.64 -8.42
CA ILE A 165 6.96 -14.31 -9.17
C ILE A 165 6.84 -15.84 -9.02
N GLN A 166 6.72 -16.33 -7.79
CA GLN A 166 6.58 -17.76 -7.53
C GLN A 166 5.30 -18.35 -8.15
N ALA A 167 4.18 -17.63 -8.09
CA ALA A 167 2.92 -18.08 -8.71
C ALA A 167 3.01 -18.09 -10.23
N SER A 168 3.60 -17.06 -10.84
CA SER A 168 3.81 -16.99 -12.29
C SER A 168 4.69 -18.15 -12.77
N ARG A 169 5.76 -18.47 -12.02
CA ARG A 169 6.60 -19.64 -12.29
C ARG A 169 5.83 -20.96 -12.12
N LYS A 170 5.04 -21.09 -11.05
CA LYS A 170 4.25 -22.30 -10.77
C LYS A 170 3.24 -22.59 -11.88
N LEU A 171 2.70 -21.55 -12.50
CA LEU A 171 1.79 -21.64 -13.66
C LEU A 171 2.52 -21.85 -14.99
N GLY A 172 3.86 -21.89 -15.01
CA GLY A 172 4.65 -22.05 -16.23
C GLY A 172 4.70 -20.81 -17.12
N LEU A 173 4.36 -19.63 -16.58
CA LEU A 173 4.37 -18.37 -17.33
C LEU A 173 5.77 -17.74 -17.45
N ILE A 174 6.68 -18.14 -16.56
CA ILE A 174 8.09 -17.74 -16.57
C ILE A 174 8.97 -18.93 -16.19
N GLU A 175 10.20 -18.96 -16.71
CA GLU A 175 11.21 -19.99 -16.45
C GLU A 175 12.30 -19.53 -15.47
N GLU A 176 13.13 -20.46 -14.98
CA GLU A 176 14.23 -20.14 -14.05
C GLU A 176 15.21 -19.11 -14.64
N LYS A 177 15.49 -19.21 -15.95
CA LYS A 177 16.37 -18.29 -16.67
C LYS A 177 15.88 -16.84 -16.65
N ASP A 178 14.56 -16.64 -16.49
CA ASP A 178 13.94 -15.33 -16.52
C ASP A 178 14.11 -14.61 -15.17
N LEU A 179 14.33 -15.35 -14.07
CA LEU A 179 14.46 -14.78 -12.72
C LEU A 179 15.70 -13.88 -12.57
N GLU A 180 16.75 -14.16 -13.34
CA GLU A 180 17.99 -13.37 -13.37
C GLU A 180 17.89 -12.15 -14.32
N SER A 181 16.76 -11.98 -15.00
CA SER A 181 16.56 -10.87 -15.93
C SER A 181 16.39 -9.54 -15.20
N HIS A 182 17.16 -8.54 -15.60
CA HIS A 182 16.95 -7.14 -15.19
C HIS A 182 15.56 -6.59 -15.58
N ASN A 183 14.85 -7.27 -16.49
CA ASN A 183 13.50 -6.91 -16.96
C ASN A 183 12.40 -7.85 -16.44
N LEU A 184 12.66 -8.65 -15.40
CA LEU A 184 11.68 -9.61 -14.86
C LEU A 184 10.31 -8.97 -14.59
N GLN A 185 10.28 -7.72 -14.08
CA GLN A 185 9.05 -6.98 -13.86
C GLN A 185 8.25 -6.76 -15.14
N SER A 186 8.90 -6.25 -16.18
CA SER A 186 8.27 -5.97 -17.47
C SER A 186 7.80 -7.25 -18.14
N LEU A 187 8.58 -8.34 -18.02
CA LEU A 187 8.20 -9.65 -18.53
C LEU A 187 6.93 -10.17 -17.85
N ILE A 188 6.89 -10.20 -16.51
CA ILE A 188 5.71 -10.66 -15.76
C ILE A 188 4.48 -9.83 -16.11
N ASN A 189 4.60 -8.50 -16.16
CA ASN A 189 3.50 -7.63 -16.56
C ASN A 189 3.02 -7.94 -17.98
N ALA A 190 3.94 -8.13 -18.93
CA ALA A 190 3.60 -8.41 -20.32
C ALA A 190 2.88 -9.76 -20.47
N VAL A 191 3.42 -10.83 -19.87
CA VAL A 191 2.82 -12.17 -19.96
C VAL A 191 1.42 -12.19 -19.33
N TRP A 192 1.24 -11.59 -18.16
CA TRP A 192 -0.09 -11.51 -17.56
C TRP A 192 -1.05 -10.62 -18.36
N SER A 193 -0.58 -9.51 -18.93
CA SER A 193 -1.43 -8.65 -19.76
C SER A 193 -1.95 -9.39 -20.99
N GLU A 194 -1.10 -10.22 -21.61
CA GLU A 194 -1.49 -11.08 -22.72
C GLU A 194 -2.54 -12.12 -22.31
N HIS A 195 -2.37 -12.76 -21.15
CA HIS A 195 -3.33 -13.76 -20.66
C HIS A 195 -4.67 -13.16 -20.20
N LEU A 196 -4.66 -11.90 -19.75
CA LEU A 196 -5.87 -11.18 -19.38
C LEU A 196 -6.56 -10.50 -20.57
N ALA A 197 -5.96 -10.52 -21.76
CA ALA A 197 -6.51 -9.87 -22.93
C ALA A 197 -7.91 -10.41 -23.27
N GLY A 198 -8.90 -9.49 -23.34
CA GLY A 198 -10.29 -9.84 -23.58
C GLY A 198 -11.08 -10.25 -22.33
N SER A 199 -10.46 -10.24 -21.15
CA SER A 199 -11.16 -10.37 -19.86
C SER A 199 -11.51 -8.99 -19.28
N GLU A 200 -12.41 -8.97 -18.29
CA GLU A 200 -12.69 -7.78 -17.49
C GLU A 200 -11.66 -7.54 -16.37
N LEU A 201 -10.70 -8.46 -16.21
CA LEU A 201 -9.68 -8.39 -15.17
C LEU A 201 -8.48 -7.55 -15.62
N THR A 202 -7.91 -6.82 -14.67
CA THR A 202 -6.68 -6.05 -14.83
C THR A 202 -5.53 -6.70 -14.06
N LEU A 203 -4.29 -6.29 -14.33
CA LEU A 203 -3.11 -6.85 -13.67
C LEU A 203 -3.18 -6.77 -12.14
N ILE A 204 -3.76 -5.70 -11.59
CA ILE A 204 -3.84 -5.52 -10.15
C ILE A 204 -4.81 -6.51 -9.49
N ASP A 205 -5.84 -6.96 -10.22
CA ASP A 205 -6.82 -7.94 -9.73
C ASP A 205 -6.18 -9.31 -9.48
N LEU A 206 -5.06 -9.60 -10.16
CA LEU A 206 -4.28 -10.81 -9.93
C LEU A 206 -3.47 -10.79 -8.63
N HIS A 207 -3.26 -9.61 -8.03
CA HIS A 207 -2.38 -9.48 -6.88
C HIS A 207 -2.85 -10.36 -5.70
N THR A 208 -4.09 -10.18 -5.26
CA THR A 208 -4.68 -10.95 -4.14
C THR A 208 -4.71 -12.46 -4.39
N PRO A 209 -5.27 -12.98 -5.49
CA PRO A 209 -5.38 -14.43 -5.70
C PRO A 209 -4.01 -15.11 -5.82
N LEU A 210 -3.07 -14.53 -6.59
CA LEU A 210 -1.72 -15.12 -6.74
C LEU A 210 -0.96 -15.13 -5.42
N TRP A 211 -1.09 -14.06 -4.64
CA TRP A 211 -0.43 -13.94 -3.36
C TRP A 211 -0.99 -14.93 -2.33
N LEU A 212 -2.32 -15.08 -2.25
CA LEU A 212 -2.97 -16.04 -1.36
C LEU A 212 -2.60 -17.48 -1.73
N TRP A 213 -2.61 -17.80 -3.02
CA TRP A 213 -2.28 -19.15 -3.51
C TRP A 213 -0.82 -19.51 -3.22
N SER A 214 0.12 -18.61 -3.53
CA SER A 214 1.54 -18.81 -3.22
C SER A 214 1.77 -19.01 -1.72
N ARG A 215 1.18 -18.16 -0.88
CA ARG A 215 1.37 -18.28 0.56
C ARG A 215 0.64 -19.49 1.15
N GLY A 216 -0.46 -19.91 0.56
CA GLY A 216 -1.16 -21.16 0.90
C GLY A 216 -0.35 -22.42 0.61
N GLY A 217 0.82 -22.29 -0.03
CA GLY A 217 1.67 -23.40 -0.44
C GLY A 217 1.24 -24.01 -1.77
N PHE A 218 0.57 -23.24 -2.64
CA PHE A 218 0.03 -23.68 -3.92
C PHE A 218 -0.93 -24.88 -3.80
N ARG A 219 -1.77 -24.89 -2.75
CA ARG A 219 -2.81 -25.92 -2.61
C ARG A 219 -3.74 -25.88 -3.82
N ASP A 220 -4.15 -27.06 -4.27
CA ASP A 220 -5.15 -27.17 -5.32
C ASP A 220 -6.49 -26.64 -4.78
N LEU A 221 -7.18 -25.86 -5.61
CA LEU A 221 -8.44 -25.21 -5.25
C LEU A 221 -9.64 -26.19 -5.26
N PHE A 222 -9.40 -27.42 -5.71
CA PHE A 222 -10.38 -28.48 -5.78
C PHE A 222 -9.84 -29.71 -5.03
N GLU A 223 -10.35 -29.93 -3.82
CA GLU A 223 -10.43 -31.27 -3.20
C GLU A 223 -11.84 -31.83 -3.42
#